data_AF-A0A535AEC3-F1
#
_entry.id   AF-A0A535AEC3-F1
#
_cell.length_a   1.000
_cell.length_b   1.000
_cell.length_c   1.000
_cell.angle_alpha   90.00
_cell.angle_beta   90.00
_cell.angle_gamma   90.00
#
_symmetry.space_group_name_H-M   'P 1'
#
loop_
_entity.id
_entity.type
_entity.pdbx_description
1 polymer ?
#
loop_
_entity_poly.entity_id
_entity_poly.type
_entity_poly.pdbx_seq_one_letter_code
_entity_poly.pdbx_strand_id
1 'polypeptide(L)'
;MKPLGTQRRTIMASDKKAATTLVQDAIDKGVTTVEDLHKSLADLPFKVLEESELLRGPAKEVRRLQDQTIKAVYGLIRRVNQQVGSLASELLEGLDKRRRTRVEADGY
;
A
#
# COMPACT_ATOMS: atom_id res chain seq x y z
N MET A 1 -36.13 -5.71 -15.81
CA MET A 1 -35.60 -6.51 -14.68
C MET A 1 -34.31 -7.19 -15.11
N LYS A 2 -33.19 -6.99 -14.42
CA LYS A 2 -31.97 -7.78 -14.67
C LYS A 2 -32.17 -9.20 -14.13
N PRO A 3 -31.75 -10.26 -14.84
CA PRO A 3 -31.93 -11.64 -14.38
C PRO A 3 -31.16 -11.86 -13.06
N LEU A 4 -31.76 -12.59 -12.11
CA LEU A 4 -31.23 -12.80 -10.74
C LEU A 4 -29.76 -13.28 -10.73
N GLY A 5 -29.36 -14.06 -11.75
CA GLY A 5 -27.98 -14.54 -11.89
C GLY A 5 -26.95 -13.44 -12.17
N THR A 6 -27.31 -12.36 -12.87
CA THR A 6 -26.41 -11.24 -13.18
C THR A 6 -26.22 -10.33 -11.97
N GLN A 7 -27.30 -10.10 -11.21
CA GLN A 7 -27.28 -9.29 -9.98
C GLN A 7 -26.30 -9.87 -8.93
N ARG A 8 -26.40 -11.19 -8.66
CA ARG A 8 -25.56 -11.87 -7.67
C ARG A 8 -24.07 -11.85 -8.04
N ARG A 9 -23.74 -11.86 -9.34
CA ARG A 9 -22.36 -11.79 -9.85
C ARG A 9 -21.73 -10.41 -9.68
N THR A 10 -22.49 -9.34 -9.91
CA THR A 10 -22.01 -7.97 -9.72
C THR A 10 -21.66 -7.71 -8.25
N ILE A 11 -22.46 -8.25 -7.32
CA ILE A 11 -22.21 -8.16 -5.88
C ILE A 11 -20.89 -8.85 -5.51
N MET A 12 -20.69 -10.11 -5.93
CA MET A 12 -19.45 -10.85 -5.61
C MET A 12 -18.18 -10.21 -6.19
N ALA A 13 -18.24 -9.60 -7.38
CA ALA A 13 -17.11 -8.88 -7.95
C ALA A 13 -16.80 -7.59 -7.16
N SER A 14 -17.83 -6.90 -6.68
CA SER A 14 -17.70 -5.75 -5.79
C SER A 14 -17.07 -6.14 -4.46
N ASP A 15 -17.46 -7.27 -3.88
CA ASP A 15 -16.94 -7.74 -2.59
C ASP A 15 -15.44 -8.06 -2.64
N LYS A 16 -14.99 -8.71 -3.73
CA LYS A 16 -13.56 -9.00 -3.94
C LYS A 16 -12.72 -7.73 -4.04
N LYS A 17 -13.20 -6.74 -4.80
CA LYS A 17 -12.54 -5.43 -4.93
C LYS A 17 -12.52 -4.69 -3.60
N ALA A 18 -13.61 -4.72 -2.84
CA ALA A 18 -13.67 -4.11 -1.53
C ALA A 18 -12.65 -4.74 -0.57
N ALA A 19 -12.50 -6.07 -0.59
CA ALA A 19 -11.52 -6.78 0.24
C ALA A 19 -10.07 -6.41 -0.12
N THR A 20 -9.72 -6.37 -1.42
CA THR A 20 -8.35 -6.00 -1.83
C THR A 20 -8.02 -4.56 -1.47
N THR A 21 -8.95 -3.62 -1.68
CA THR A 21 -8.78 -2.22 -1.26
C THR A 21 -8.62 -2.10 0.25
N LEU A 22 -9.42 -2.81 1.04
CA LEU A 22 -9.33 -2.76 2.50
C LEU A 22 -7.94 -3.24 3.00
N VAL A 23 -7.40 -4.30 2.41
CA VAL A 23 -6.06 -4.79 2.76
C VAL A 23 -4.98 -3.78 2.35
N GLN A 24 -5.05 -3.23 1.13
CA GLN A 24 -4.10 -2.21 0.68
C GLN A 24 -4.09 -0.99 1.59
N ASP A 25 -5.27 -0.48 1.95
CA ASP A 25 -5.42 0.68 2.83
C ASP A 25 -4.90 0.41 4.24
N ALA A 26 -5.15 -0.79 4.77
CA ALA A 26 -4.65 -1.18 6.08
C ALA A 26 -3.11 -1.21 6.10
N ILE A 27 -2.48 -1.75 5.05
CA ILE A 27 -1.03 -1.76 4.91
C ILE A 27 -0.50 -0.32 4.77
N ASP A 28 -1.08 0.51 3.90
CA ASP A 28 -0.62 1.89 3.70
C ASP A 28 -0.72 2.74 4.97
N LYS A 29 -1.78 2.55 5.77
CA LYS A 29 -1.92 3.18 7.08
C LYS A 29 -0.87 2.69 8.08
N GLY A 30 -0.62 1.38 8.12
CA GLY A 30 0.42 0.80 8.97
C GLY A 30 1.81 1.35 8.61
N VAL A 31 2.13 1.36 7.32
CA VAL A 31 3.38 1.93 6.77
C VAL A 31 3.55 3.38 7.19
N THR A 32 2.49 4.19 7.10
CA THR A 32 2.51 5.59 7.53
C THR A 32 2.76 5.73 9.03
N THR A 33 2.08 4.92 9.85
CA THR A 33 2.25 4.92 11.31
C THR A 33 3.69 4.59 11.71
N VAL A 34 4.28 3.55 11.09
CA VAL A 34 5.66 3.14 11.38
C VAL A 34 6.65 4.19 10.85
N GLU A 35 6.41 4.79 9.68
CA GLU A 35 7.25 5.89 9.16
C GLU A 35 7.30 7.08 10.12
N ASP A 36 6.15 7.51 10.64
CA ASP A 36 6.07 8.64 11.56
C ASP A 36 6.77 8.34 12.89
N LEU A 37 6.59 7.14 13.43
CA LEU A 37 7.33 6.70 14.62
C LEU A 37 8.83 6.67 14.36
N HIS A 38 9.28 6.10 13.24
CA HIS A 38 10.69 6.05 12.88
C HIS A 38 11.29 7.45 12.79
N LYS A 39 10.64 8.39 12.10
CA LYS A 39 11.08 9.80 12.04
C LYS A 39 11.19 10.42 13.43
N SER A 40 10.17 10.23 14.28
CA SER A 40 10.15 10.81 15.63
C SER A 40 11.32 10.34 16.50
N LEU A 41 11.65 9.05 16.43
CA LEU A 41 12.77 8.45 17.16
C LEU A 41 14.11 8.87 16.58
N ALA A 42 14.22 8.90 15.26
CA ALA A 42 15.45 9.26 14.57
C ALA A 42 15.81 10.75 14.73
N ASP A 43 14.81 11.59 15.02
CA ASP A 43 14.99 13.02 15.34
C ASP A 43 15.67 13.27 16.69
N LEU A 44 15.52 12.36 17.67
CA LEU A 44 16.00 12.55 19.04
C LEU A 44 17.52 12.81 19.13
N PRO A 45 18.41 11.99 18.54
CA PRO A 45 19.85 12.24 18.62
C PRO A 45 20.25 13.57 17.95
N PHE A 46 19.58 14.00 16.89
CA PHE A 46 19.90 15.28 16.25
C PHE A 46 19.54 16.48 17.11
N LYS A 47 18.45 16.41 17.89
CA LYS A 47 18.11 17.47 18.85
C LYS A 47 19.26 17.74 19.81
N VAL A 48 19.91 16.68 20.31
CA VAL A 48 21.09 16.78 21.19
C VAL A 48 22.31 17.30 20.43
N LEU A 49 22.61 16.75 19.25
CA LEU A 49 23.79 17.16 18.46
C LEU A 49 23.71 18.61 17.98
N GLU A 50 22.51 19.12 17.71
CA GLU A 50 22.28 20.49 17.25
C GLU A 50 22.40 21.55 18.37
N GLU A 51 22.49 21.14 19.64
CA GLU A 51 22.83 22.04 20.76
C GLU A 51 24.30 22.46 20.74
N SER A 52 25.18 21.61 20.20
CA SER A 52 26.62 21.91 20.05
C SER A 52 26.88 22.84 18.87
N GLU A 53 27.57 23.96 19.10
CA GLU A 53 27.94 24.89 18.03
C GLU A 53 28.80 24.25 16.94
N LEU A 54 29.72 23.36 17.34
CA LEU A 54 30.61 22.65 16.41
C LEU A 54 29.86 21.62 15.55
N LEU A 55 28.83 20.97 16.12
CA LEU A 55 28.15 19.85 15.47
C LEU A 55 26.84 20.24 14.80
N ARG A 56 26.26 21.41 15.10
CA ARG A 56 24.97 21.86 14.57
C ARG A 56 24.89 21.81 13.04
N GLY A 57 25.92 22.27 12.34
CA GLY A 57 25.97 22.24 10.87
C GLY A 57 25.95 20.80 10.35
N PRO A 58 26.97 19.97 10.68
CA PRO A 58 27.02 18.57 10.29
C PRO A 58 25.78 17.76 10.68
N ALA A 59 25.23 17.96 11.88
CA ALA A 59 24.04 17.28 12.36
C ALA A 59 22.82 17.54 11.47
N LYS A 60 22.61 18.80 11.04
CA LYS A 60 21.51 19.16 10.14
C LYS A 60 21.63 18.51 8.76
N GLU A 61 22.84 18.42 8.21
CA GLU A 61 23.04 17.76 6.91
C GLU A 61 22.78 16.25 6.99
N VAL A 62 23.28 15.59 8.05
CA VAL A 62 23.03 14.15 8.27
C VAL A 62 21.55 13.89 8.52
N ARG A 63 20.86 14.76 9.27
CA ARG A 63 19.41 14.68 9.50
C ARG A 63 18.62 14.74 8.19
N ARG A 64 18.96 15.68 7.29
CA ARG A 64 18.31 15.76 5.96
C ARG A 64 18.54 14.49 5.13
N LEU A 65 19.76 13.96 5.14
CA LEU A 65 20.06 12.70 4.44
C LEU A 65 19.24 11.54 5.03
N GLN A 66 19.12 11.48 6.35
CA GLN A 66 18.31 10.47 7.02
C GLN A 66 16.83 10.61 6.64
N ASP A 67 16.25 11.81 6.69
CA ASP A 67 14.87 12.06 6.29
C ASP A 67 14.58 11.60 4.85
N GLN A 68 15.50 11.90 3.94
CA GLN A 68 15.42 11.46 2.54
C GLN A 68 15.48 9.94 2.43
N THR A 69 16.37 9.30 3.19
CA THR A 69 16.54 7.84 3.21
C THR A 69 15.29 7.16 3.76
N ILE A 70 14.74 7.63 4.88
CA ILE A 70 13.49 7.15 5.47
C ILE A 70 12.37 7.27 4.43
N LYS A 71 12.18 8.45 3.84
CA LYS A 71 11.17 8.67 2.81
C LYS A 71 11.33 7.74 1.61
N ALA A 72 12.57 7.49 1.16
CA ALA A 72 12.85 6.60 0.03
C ALA A 72 12.46 5.14 0.33
N VAL A 73 12.84 4.64 1.51
CA VAL A 73 12.55 3.26 1.95
C VAL A 73 11.05 3.06 2.14
N TYR A 74 10.37 3.94 2.89
CA TYR A 74 8.92 3.83 3.06
C TYR A 74 8.15 4.09 1.76
N GLY A 75 8.68 4.91 0.86
CA GLY A 75 8.16 5.06 -0.50
C GLY A 75 8.26 3.76 -1.30
N LEU A 76 9.36 3.00 -1.16
CA LEU A 76 9.51 1.69 -1.79
C LEU A 76 8.49 0.68 -1.23
N ILE A 77 8.30 0.65 0.09
CA ILE A 77 7.31 -0.25 0.72
C ILE A 77 5.91 0.02 0.16
N ARG A 78 5.51 1.29 0.03
CA ARG A 78 4.21 1.65 -0.59
C ARG A 78 4.12 1.19 -2.04
N ARG A 79 5.18 1.37 -2.83
CA ARG A 79 5.19 0.89 -4.23
C ARG A 79 5.00 -0.63 -4.31
N VAL A 80 5.65 -1.39 -3.43
CA VAL A 80 5.46 -2.84 -3.34
C VAL A 80 4.01 -3.18 -2.98
N ASN A 81 3.40 -2.51 -1.98
CA ASN A 81 2.00 -2.70 -1.62
C ASN A 81 1.04 -2.46 -2.81
N GLN A 82 1.29 -1.40 -3.58
CA GLN A 82 0.51 -1.07 -4.77
C GLN A 82 0.69 -2.12 -5.89
N GLN A 83 1.92 -2.58 -6.14
CA GLN A 83 2.20 -3.63 -7.13
C GLN A 83 1.52 -4.95 -6.78
N VAL A 84 1.60 -5.37 -5.51
CA VAL A 84 0.96 -6.60 -5.02
C VAL A 84 -0.56 -6.51 -5.15
N GLY A 85 -1.17 -5.38 -4.80
CA GLY A 85 -2.62 -5.21 -4.95
C GLY A 85 -3.09 -5.13 -6.40
N SER A 86 -2.29 -4.57 -7.32
CA SER A 86 -2.55 -4.64 -8.77
C SER A 86 -2.57 -6.09 -9.25
N LEU A 87 -1.52 -6.86 -8.93
CA LEU A 87 -1.41 -8.26 -9.30
C LEU A 87 -2.58 -9.10 -8.76
N ALA A 88 -2.95 -8.87 -7.49
CA ALA A 88 -4.09 -9.56 -6.87
C ALA A 88 -5.41 -9.24 -7.61
N SER A 89 -5.61 -7.97 -7.98
CA SER A 89 -6.80 -7.53 -8.71
C SER A 89 -6.88 -8.18 -10.10
N GLU A 90 -5.77 -8.19 -10.84
CA GLU A 90 -5.66 -8.82 -12.17
C GLU A 90 -5.94 -10.33 -12.12
N LEU A 91 -5.40 -11.04 -11.11
CA LEU A 91 -5.63 -12.46 -10.92
C LEU A 91 -7.11 -12.77 -10.62
N LEU A 92 -7.74 -11.98 -9.75
CA LEU A 92 -9.15 -12.14 -9.40
C LEU A 92 -10.07 -11.88 -10.60
N GLU A 93 -9.79 -10.84 -11.38
CA GLU A 93 -10.51 -10.55 -12.61
C GLU A 93 -10.33 -11.66 -13.66
N GLY A 94 -9.12 -12.19 -13.81
CA GLY A 94 -8.83 -13.30 -14.71
C GLY A 94 -9.60 -14.58 -14.35
N LEU A 95 -9.70 -14.89 -13.05
CA LEU A 95 -10.52 -15.99 -12.55
C LEU A 95 -12.01 -15.79 -12.86
N ASP A 96 -12.51 -14.57 -12.69
CA ASP A 96 -13.90 -14.25 -13.01
C ASP A 96 -14.20 -14.33 -14.51
N LYS A 97 -13.25 -13.93 -15.37
CA LYS A 97 -13.35 -14.10 -16.83
C LYS A 97 -13.38 -15.58 -17.22
N ARG A 98 -12.45 -16.41 -16.74
CA ARG A 98 -12.42 -17.86 -17.02
C ARG A 98 -13.69 -18.58 -16.57
N ARG A 99 -14.24 -18.17 -15.42
CA ARG A 99 -15.51 -18.72 -14.94
C ARG A 99 -16.67 -18.36 -15.86
N ARG A 100 -16.70 -17.14 -16.44
CA ARG A 100 -17.74 -16.73 -17.40
C ARG A 100 -17.67 -17.56 -18.69
N THR A 101 -16.49 -17.67 -19.29
CA THR A 101 -16.30 -18.42 -20.53
C THR A 101 -16.70 -19.88 -20.39
N ARG A 102 -16.43 -20.50 -19.23
CA ARG A 102 -16.86 -21.88 -18.95
C ARG A 102 -18.38 -22.02 -18.82
N VAL A 103 -19.03 -21.11 -18.09
CA VAL A 103 -20.50 -21.14 -17.93
C VAL A 103 -21.22 -20.89 -19.26
N GLU A 104 -20.64 -20.09 -20.15
CA GLU A 104 -21.15 -19.87 -21.51
C GLU A 104 -20.96 -21.10 -22.42
N ALA A 105 -19.85 -21.84 -22.26
CA ALA A 105 -19.56 -23.05 -23.03
C ALA A 105 -20.40 -24.27 -22.59
N ASP A 106 -20.70 -24.39 -21.29
CA ASP A 106 -21.48 -25.52 -20.73
C ASP A 106 -23.01 -25.32 -20.85
N GLY A 107 -23.47 -24.19 -21.40
CA GLY A 107 -24.89 -23.76 -21.47
C GLY A 107 -25.56 -23.89 -22.85
N TYR A 108 -24.93 -24.60 -23.79
CA TYR A 108 -25.46 -24.96 -25.11
C TYR A 108 -25.57 -26.48 -25.26
#